data_AF-A0A9E2JTB0-F1
#
_entry.id   AF-A0A9E2JTB0-F1
#
_cell.length_a   1.000
_cell.length_b   1.000
_cell.length_c   1.000
_cell.angle_alpha   90.00
_cell.angle_beta   90.00
_cell.angle_gamma   90.00
#
_symmetry.space_group_name_H-M   'P 1'
#
loop_
_entity.id
_entity.type
_entity.pdbx_description
1 polymer ?
#
loop_
_entity_poly.entity_id
_entity_poly.type
_entity_poly.pdbx_seq_one_letter_code
_entity_poly.pdbx_strand_id
1 'polypeptide(L)'
;MPDRIPQLAELWAHIKLWLGLWLTWLSGAAGQVAIAGAAGGAVRWWMEARRRIASGIGSVITGAIFAQYFAPITLAIMNRYIGPLGDGAYATAAFAAGLGGMSIAKIIIAAVEAGAGKLNHEKQD
;
A
#
# COMPACT_ATOMS: atom_id res chain seq x y z
N MET A 1 18.55 -39.08 23.89
CA MET A 1 18.10 -38.12 22.85
C MET A 1 17.49 -36.88 23.51
N PRO A 2 18.30 -35.90 23.98
CA PRO A 2 17.81 -34.72 24.70
C PRO A 2 18.07 -33.37 23.99
N ASP A 3 18.22 -33.33 22.66
CA ASP A 3 18.67 -32.10 21.96
C ASP A 3 17.58 -31.34 21.18
N ARG A 4 16.29 -31.68 21.35
CA ARG A 4 15.17 -31.03 20.62
C ARG A 4 14.55 -29.80 21.31
N ILE A 5 14.89 -29.54 22.57
CA ILE A 5 14.31 -28.44 23.36
C ILE A 5 14.94 -27.05 23.05
N PRO A 6 16.23 -26.87 22.70
CA PRO A 6 16.78 -25.53 22.45
C PRO A 6 16.23 -24.87 21.16
N GLN A 7 15.77 -25.66 20.18
CA GLN A 7 15.29 -25.12 18.90
C GLN A 7 13.98 -24.32 19.02
N LEU A 8 13.07 -24.73 19.91
CA LEU A 8 11.80 -24.00 20.10
C LEU A 8 12.01 -22.68 20.86
N ALA A 9 12.94 -22.65 21.82
CA ALA A 9 13.28 -21.44 22.55
C ALA A 9 13.98 -20.41 21.65
N GLU A 10 14.91 -20.86 20.81
CA GLU A 10 15.55 -20.03 19.77
C GLU A 10 14.53 -19.52 18.75
N LEU A 11 13.61 -20.36 18.28
CA LEU A 11 12.57 -19.96 17.34
C LEU A 11 11.62 -18.93 17.95
N TRP A 12 11.29 -19.07 19.24
CA TRP A 12 10.48 -18.09 19.97
C TRP A 12 11.22 -16.75 20.15
N ALA A 13 12.54 -16.80 20.40
CA ALA A 13 13.37 -15.60 20.47
C ALA A 13 13.41 -14.87 19.12
N HIS A 14 13.59 -15.60 18.01
CA HIS A 14 13.55 -15.04 16.65
C HIS A 14 12.20 -14.40 16.34
N ILE A 15 11.09 -15.08 16.64
CA ILE A 15 9.74 -14.52 16.42
C ILE A 15 9.57 -13.20 17.18
N LYS A 16 9.96 -13.14 18.46
CA LYS A 16 9.88 -11.91 19.26
C LYS A 16 10.74 -10.79 18.71
N LEU A 17 11.95 -11.11 18.26
CA LEU A 17 12.88 -10.14 17.69
C LEU A 17 12.31 -9.53 16.40
N TRP A 18 11.86 -10.38 15.49
CA TRP A 18 11.22 -9.93 14.25
C TRP A 18 9.96 -9.13 14.53
N LEU A 19 9.09 -9.61 15.42
CA LEU A 19 7.86 -8.92 15.78
C LEU A 19 8.13 -7.55 16.42
N GLY A 20 9.13 -7.45 17.32
CA GLY A 20 9.55 -6.20 17.91
C GLY A 20 10.11 -5.21 16.87
N LEU A 21 10.91 -5.71 15.93
CA LEU A 21 11.44 -4.90 14.82
C LEU A 21 10.30 -4.37 13.94
N TRP A 22 9.36 -5.22 13.58
CA TRP A 22 8.17 -4.84 12.80
C TRP A 22 7.31 -3.81 13.51
N LEU A 23 7.03 -3.99 14.80
CA LEU A 23 6.25 -3.03 15.60
C LEU A 23 6.96 -1.69 15.74
N THR A 24 8.28 -1.70 15.91
CA THR A 24 9.09 -0.47 16.01
C THR A 24 9.15 0.27 14.67
N TRP A 25 9.23 -0.46 13.56
CA TRP A 25 9.16 0.15 12.23
C TRP A 25 7.77 0.73 11.95
N LEU A 26 6.71 0.01 12.34
CA LEU A 26 5.32 0.46 12.21
C LEU A 26 5.01 1.70 13.05
N SER A 27 5.64 1.87 14.21
CA SER A 27 5.48 3.06 15.06
C SER A 27 6.26 4.27 14.56
N GLY A 28 7.22 4.08 13.65
CA GLY A 28 7.94 5.16 13.00
C GLY A 28 7.11 5.92 11.96
N ALA A 29 7.59 7.09 11.54
CA ALA A 29 6.90 7.95 10.55
C ALA A 29 6.61 7.21 9.22
N ALA A 30 7.54 6.38 8.75
CA ALA A 30 7.35 5.57 7.54
C ALA A 30 6.26 4.49 7.73
N GLY A 31 6.21 3.87 8.91
CA GLY A 31 5.20 2.89 9.28
C GLY A 31 3.79 3.49 9.33
N GLN A 32 3.65 4.66 9.95
CA GLN A 32 2.37 5.40 10.00
C GLN A 32 1.85 5.75 8.60
N VAL A 33 2.74 6.13 7.69
CA VAL A 33 2.41 6.42 6.28
C VAL A 33 1.95 5.17 5.55
N ALA A 34 2.65 4.06 5.71
CA ALA A 34 2.27 2.79 5.11
C ALA A 34 0.92 2.29 5.64
N ILE A 35 0.66 2.42 6.95
CA ILE A 35 -0.63 2.06 7.56
C ILE A 35 -1.75 2.97 7.04
N ALA A 36 -1.52 4.29 6.95
CA ALA A 36 -2.48 5.24 6.40
C ALA A 36 -2.83 4.89 4.94
N GLY A 37 -1.83 4.58 4.11
CA GLY A 37 -2.05 4.09 2.75
C GLY A 37 -2.80 2.78 2.66
N ALA A 38 -2.41 1.81 3.48
CA ALA A 38 -3.05 0.50 3.59
C ALA A 38 -4.53 0.65 3.96
N ALA A 39 -4.84 1.53 4.92
CA ALA A 39 -6.20 1.85 5.33
C ALA A 39 -7.00 2.48 4.18
N GLY A 40 -6.39 3.39 3.39
CA GLY A 40 -7.02 3.95 2.20
C GLY A 40 -7.37 2.87 1.16
N GLY A 41 -6.46 1.95 0.89
CA GLY A 41 -6.72 0.79 0.03
C GLY A 41 -7.84 -0.11 0.58
N ALA A 42 -7.82 -0.39 1.88
CA ALA A 42 -8.84 -1.22 2.53
C ALA A 42 -10.24 -0.59 2.48
N VAL A 43 -10.38 0.70 2.77
CA VAL A 43 -11.65 1.44 2.70
C VAL A 43 -12.20 1.41 1.28
N ARG A 44 -11.34 1.58 0.28
CA ARG A 44 -11.74 1.51 -1.11
C ARG A 44 -12.26 0.11 -1.49
N TRP A 45 -11.54 -0.94 -1.12
CA TRP A 45 -12.00 -2.32 -1.35
C TRP A 45 -13.35 -2.56 -0.68
N TRP A 46 -13.55 -2.04 0.53
CA TRP A 46 -14.82 -2.13 1.24
C TRP A 46 -15.98 -1.48 0.47
N MET A 47 -15.70 -0.39 -0.25
CA MET A 47 -16.67 0.32 -1.10
C MET A 47 -16.90 -0.36 -2.47
N GLU A 48 -16.11 -1.36 -2.86
CA GLU A 48 -16.24 -2.04 -4.16
C GLU A 48 -17.45 -2.99 -4.17
N ALA A 49 -18.29 -2.92 -5.22
CA ALA A 49 -19.53 -3.69 -5.31
C ALA A 49 -19.33 -5.21 -5.40
N ARG A 50 -18.18 -5.66 -5.93
CA ARG A 50 -17.78 -7.08 -5.95
C ARG A 50 -16.57 -7.30 -5.03
N ARG A 51 -16.86 -7.64 -3.78
CA ARG A 51 -15.84 -7.88 -2.74
C ARG A 51 -15.18 -9.25 -2.93
N ARG A 52 -14.12 -9.33 -3.73
CA ARG A 52 -13.25 -10.52 -3.77
C ARG A 52 -12.14 -10.35 -2.73
N ILE A 53 -11.92 -11.35 -1.88
CA ILE A 53 -10.92 -11.26 -0.79
C ILE A 53 -9.52 -11.06 -1.37
N ALA A 54 -9.21 -11.74 -2.48
CA ALA A 54 -7.94 -11.58 -3.18
C ALA A 54 -7.70 -10.15 -3.71
N SER A 55 -8.75 -9.45 -4.17
CA SER A 55 -8.60 -8.05 -4.60
C SER A 55 -8.43 -7.10 -3.41
N GLY A 56 -8.98 -7.46 -2.24
CA GLY A 56 -8.81 -6.71 -1.00
C GLY A 56 -7.36 -6.67 -0.55
N ILE A 57 -6.70 -7.82 -0.46
CA ILE A 57 -5.28 -7.91 -0.08
C ILE A 57 -4.41 -7.09 -1.06
N GLY A 58 -4.66 -7.25 -2.37
CA GLY A 58 -3.97 -6.47 -3.39
C GLY A 58 -4.19 -4.96 -3.23
N SER A 59 -5.42 -4.53 -2.89
CA SER A 59 -5.75 -3.12 -2.65
C SER A 59 -5.03 -2.55 -1.43
N VAL A 60 -4.95 -3.29 -0.33
CA VAL A 60 -4.23 -2.88 0.89
C VAL A 60 -2.73 -2.74 0.61
N ILE A 61 -2.11 -3.73 -0.04
CA ILE A 61 -0.69 -3.70 -0.38
C ILE A 61 -0.40 -2.55 -1.34
N THR A 62 -1.21 -2.39 -2.38
CA THR A 62 -1.07 -1.29 -3.35
C THR A 62 -1.22 0.05 -2.65
N GLY A 63 -2.19 0.20 -1.75
CA GLY A 63 -2.40 1.41 -0.96
C GLY A 63 -1.19 1.76 -0.08
N ALA A 64 -0.57 0.78 0.57
CA ALA A 64 0.63 0.96 1.37
C ALA A 64 1.83 1.43 0.52
N ILE A 65 2.06 0.78 -0.61
CA ILE A 65 3.14 1.14 -1.55
C ILE A 65 2.91 2.56 -2.09
N PHE A 66 1.70 2.85 -2.57
CA PHE A 66 1.38 4.16 -3.12
C PHE A 66 1.52 5.26 -2.06
N ALA A 67 1.10 5.04 -0.82
CA ALA A 67 1.31 6.02 0.23
C ALA A 67 2.79 6.36 0.44
N GLN A 68 3.69 5.38 0.39
CA GLN A 68 5.10 5.63 0.63
C GLN A 68 5.75 6.50 -0.45
N TYR A 69 5.32 6.36 -1.71
CA TYR A 69 5.89 7.11 -2.85
C TYR A 69 5.09 8.35 -3.25
N PHE A 70 3.76 8.30 -3.14
CA PHE A 70 2.86 9.37 -3.60
C PHE A 70 2.43 10.32 -2.49
N ALA A 71 2.61 10.00 -1.19
CA ALA A 71 2.30 10.94 -0.11
C ALA A 71 2.89 12.35 -0.30
N PRO A 72 4.17 12.56 -0.69
CA PRO A 72 4.69 13.92 -0.88
C PRO A 72 4.02 14.66 -2.05
N ILE A 73 3.68 13.94 -3.12
CA ILE A 73 2.97 14.50 -4.28
C ILE A 73 1.54 14.89 -3.88
N THR A 74 0.84 13.97 -3.23
CA THR A 74 -0.53 14.20 -2.74
C THR A 74 -0.57 15.33 -1.74
N LEU A 75 0.42 15.43 -0.85
CA LEU A 75 0.53 16.54 0.10
C LEU A 75 0.75 17.88 -0.62
N ALA A 76 1.61 17.93 -1.64
CA ALA A 76 1.83 19.14 -2.42
C ALA A 76 0.55 19.61 -3.14
N ILE A 77 -0.21 18.66 -3.70
CA ILE A 77 -1.53 18.93 -4.31
C ILE A 77 -2.50 19.44 -3.24
N MET A 78 -2.61 18.76 -2.10
CA MET A 78 -3.51 19.17 -1.02
C MET A 78 -3.15 20.57 -0.50
N ASN A 79 -1.87 20.85 -0.24
CA ASN A 79 -1.44 22.18 0.19
C ASN A 79 -1.74 23.27 -0.86
N ARG A 80 -1.70 22.93 -2.15
CA ARG A 80 -2.03 23.87 -3.23
C ARG A 80 -3.51 24.23 -3.29
N TYR A 81 -4.40 23.26 -3.06
CA TYR A 81 -5.85 23.45 -3.23
C TYR A 81 -6.62 23.70 -1.93
N ILE A 82 -6.16 23.11 -0.82
CA ILE A 82 -6.82 23.17 0.50
C ILE A 82 -6.12 24.21 1.40
N GLY A 83 -4.84 24.52 1.13
CA GLY A 83 -4.01 25.38 1.97
C GLY A 83 -3.09 24.58 2.90
N PRO A 84 -2.21 25.25 3.67
CA PRO A 84 -1.23 24.58 4.53
C PRO A 84 -1.93 23.76 5.61
N LEU A 85 -1.77 22.44 5.54
CA LEU A 85 -2.29 21.50 6.52
C LEU A 85 -1.29 21.36 7.68
N GLY A 86 -1.80 21.38 8.92
CA GLY A 86 -0.98 21.27 10.14
C GLY A 86 -0.46 19.86 10.41
N ASP A 87 -0.07 19.59 11.66
CA ASP A 87 0.47 18.29 12.05
C ASP A 87 -0.54 17.16 11.74
N GLY A 88 -0.07 16.14 11.01
CA GLY A 88 -0.90 15.04 10.51
C GLY A 88 -1.23 15.11 9.01
N ALA A 89 -0.96 16.24 8.34
CA ALA A 89 -1.17 16.42 6.90
C ALA A 89 -0.58 15.29 6.04
N TYR A 90 0.61 14.83 6.42
CA TYR A 90 1.33 13.79 5.70
C TYR A 90 0.62 12.44 5.79
N ALA A 91 0.02 12.10 6.94
CA ALA A 91 -0.78 10.88 7.10
C ALA A 91 -2.10 10.96 6.32
N THR A 92 -2.74 12.13 6.30
CA THR A 92 -3.94 12.35 5.47
C THR A 92 -3.62 12.25 3.98
N ALA A 93 -2.50 12.84 3.55
CA ALA A 93 -2.03 12.73 2.18
C ALA A 93 -1.68 11.28 1.80
N ALA A 94 -1.04 10.54 2.70
CA ALA A 94 -0.77 9.11 2.54
C ALA A 94 -2.06 8.28 2.42
N PHE A 95 -3.07 8.55 3.25
CA PHE A 95 -4.38 7.92 3.16
C PHE A 95 -5.09 8.25 1.83
N ALA A 96 -5.08 9.52 1.42
CA ALA A 96 -5.66 9.96 0.15
C ALA A 96 -4.93 9.34 -1.06
N ALA A 97 -3.59 9.25 -1.00
CA ALA A 97 -2.79 8.52 -1.98
C ALA A 97 -3.18 7.03 -2.02
N GLY A 98 -3.42 6.41 -0.86
CA GLY A 98 -3.90 5.03 -0.75
C GLY A 98 -5.29 4.81 -1.37
N LEU A 99 -6.23 5.75 -1.14
CA LEU A 99 -7.55 5.73 -1.79
C LEU A 99 -7.45 5.84 -3.32
N GLY A 100 -6.58 6.72 -3.81
CA GLY A 100 -6.38 6.99 -5.23
C GLY A 100 -5.54 5.95 -5.97
N GLY A 101 -4.60 5.30 -5.29
CA GLY A 101 -3.55 4.48 -5.89
C GLY A 101 -4.08 3.33 -6.75
N MET A 102 -5.17 2.68 -6.33
CA MET A 102 -5.76 1.59 -7.14
C MET A 102 -6.56 2.09 -8.35
N SER A 103 -7.11 3.31 -8.33
CA SER A 103 -7.70 3.92 -9.55
C SER A 103 -6.59 4.20 -10.56
N ILE A 104 -5.48 4.78 -10.09
CA ILE A 104 -4.31 5.06 -10.93
C ILE A 104 -3.77 3.75 -11.50
N ALA A 105 -3.63 2.70 -10.70
CA ALA A 105 -3.19 1.39 -11.16
C ALA A 105 -4.10 0.82 -12.26
N LYS A 106 -5.44 0.89 -12.10
CA LYS A 106 -6.38 0.44 -13.12
C LYS A 106 -6.27 1.25 -14.42
N ILE A 107 -6.08 2.57 -14.33
CA ILE A 107 -5.86 3.43 -15.50
C ILE A 107 -4.58 3.05 -16.24
N ILE A 108 -3.48 2.83 -15.50
CA ILE A 108 -2.19 2.42 -16.08
C ILE A 108 -2.33 1.06 -16.78
N ILE A 109 -2.95 0.07 -16.13
CA ILE A 109 -3.18 -1.25 -16.72
C ILE A 109 -4.01 -1.13 -17.99
N ALA A 110 -5.12 -0.39 -17.96
CA ALA A 110 -5.97 -0.19 -19.13
C ALA A 110 -5.23 0.52 -20.28
N ALA A 111 -4.36 1.48 -19.98
CA ALA A 111 -3.54 2.16 -20.99
C ALA A 111 -2.51 1.21 -21.62
N VAL A 112 -1.87 0.36 -20.82
CA VAL A 112 -0.92 -0.66 -21.30
C VAL A 112 -1.63 -1.71 -22.15
N GLU A 113 -2.79 -2.20 -21.73
CA GLU A 113 -3.60 -3.15 -22.50
C GLU A 113 -4.05 -2.56 -23.84
N ALA A 114 -4.50 -1.30 -23.84
CA ALA A 114 -4.87 -0.58 -25.06
C ALA A 114 -3.67 -0.39 -26.02
N GLY A 115 -2.47 -0.15 -25.47
CA GLY A 115 -1.24 -0.07 -26.26
C GLY A 115 -0.80 -1.42 -26.82
N ALA A 116 -0.88 -2.49 -26.03
CA ALA A 116 -0.53 -3.84 -26.42
C ALA A 116 -1.49 -4.42 -27.49
N GLY A 117 -2.79 -4.09 -27.39
CA GLY A 117 -3.78 -4.47 -28.40
C GLY A 117 -3.51 -3.89 -29.78
N LYS A 118 -2.96 -2.67 -29.88
CA LYS A 118 -2.59 -2.04 -31.15
C LYS A 118 -1.43 -2.74 -31.86
N LEU A 119 -0.43 -3.21 -31.11
CA LEU A 119 0.74 -3.93 -31.66
C LEU A 119 0.39 -5.34 -32.18
N ASN A 120 -0.67 -5.95 -31.66
CA ASN A 120 -1.11 -7.29 -32.10
C ASN A 120 -1.90 -7.23 -33.42
N HIS A 121 -2.54 -6.11 -33.74
CA HIS A 121 -3.25 -5.91 -35.02
C HIS A 121 -2.30 -5.65 -36.20
N GLU A 122 -1.13 -5.06 -35.97
CA GLU A 122 -0.15 -4.74 -37.03
C GLU A 122 0.66 -5.96 -37.53
N LYS A 123 0.57 -7.11 -36.84
CA LYS A 123 1.23 -8.37 -37.23
C LYS A 123 0.35 -9.34 -38.03
N GLN A 124 -0.90 -8.97 -38.30
CA GLN A 124 -1.85 -9.80 -39.07
C GLN A 124 -2.16 -9.27 -40.47
N ASP A 125 -1.58 -8.14 -40.86
CA ASP A 125 -1.52 -7.64 -42.24
C ASP A 125 -0.14 -7.93 -42.86
#